data_AF-A0A3R8JMS3-F1
#
_entry.id   AF-A0A3R8JMS3-F1
#
_cell.length_a   1.000
_cell.length_b   1.000
_cell.length_c   1.000
_cell.angle_alpha   90.00
_cell.angle_beta   90.00
_cell.angle_gamma   90.00
#
_symmetry.space_group_name_H-M   'P 1'
#
loop_
_entity.id
_entity.type
_entity.pdbx_description
1 polymer ?
#
loop_
_entity_poly.entity_id
_entity_poly.type
_entity_poly.pdbx_seq_one_letter_code
_entity_poly.pdbx_strand_id
1 'polypeptide(L)'
;MSSEIFYDKAFIRVDDRYIPVVNHGSSNCFDFDSRGREIPEKHWSVLNYTRRDSQIFTAEEMQHIAEVYEAASMNNRGGTRKSRNRSFEEGEFGRWILAGMRFAHTVEEYKEYGNTVVVIDYSDSYWQKHSVYTTEELMEKLKELEGRSISVSFWDDRHVTHPPMRRKGQPTDFSLLPEFYVLRAEQGYFAKRSSQRIWFSKNEDPHSQSIRKFKTEKTAQKYLENNREFFSKCAFEIARIQNGGVPA
;
A
#
# COMPACT_ATOMS: atom_id res chain seq x y z
N MET A 1 -15.70 -15.46 -25.03
CA MET A 1 -14.52 -14.58 -24.91
C MET A 1 -13.98 -14.73 -23.50
N SER A 2 -12.68 -14.98 -23.36
CA SER A 2 -12.00 -14.95 -22.07
C SER A 2 -11.62 -13.51 -21.72
N SER A 3 -11.63 -13.19 -20.44
CA SER A 3 -11.17 -11.93 -19.86
C SER A 3 -10.08 -12.25 -18.85
N GLU A 4 -9.01 -11.45 -18.84
CA GLU A 4 -8.01 -11.52 -17.77
C GLU A 4 -8.54 -10.78 -16.54
N ILE A 5 -8.38 -11.40 -15.37
CA ILE A 5 -8.90 -10.88 -14.10
C ILE A 5 -7.72 -10.63 -13.16
N PHE A 6 -7.52 -9.38 -12.75
CA PHE A 6 -6.55 -8.97 -11.74
C PHE A 6 -7.23 -8.88 -10.37
N TYR A 7 -7.04 -9.90 -9.54
CA TYR A 7 -7.71 -10.04 -8.25
C TYR A 7 -7.05 -9.21 -7.15
N ASP A 8 -5.72 -9.15 -7.16
CA ASP A 8 -4.95 -8.51 -6.09
C ASP A 8 -3.54 -8.08 -6.56
N LYS A 9 -2.84 -7.27 -5.77
CA LYS A 9 -1.46 -6.83 -6.01
C LYS A 9 -0.66 -6.82 -4.73
N ALA A 10 0.57 -7.32 -4.77
CA ALA A 10 1.48 -7.42 -3.65
C ALA A 10 2.88 -7.01 -4.11
N PHE A 11 3.12 -5.70 -4.18
CA PHE A 11 4.37 -5.18 -4.74
C PHE A 11 5.51 -5.41 -3.75
N ILE A 12 6.67 -5.81 -4.28
CA ILE A 12 7.90 -5.95 -3.49
C ILE A 12 8.75 -4.71 -3.72
N ARG A 13 9.22 -4.09 -2.65
CA ARG A 13 10.12 -2.94 -2.69
C ARG A 13 11.57 -3.40 -2.53
N VAL A 14 12.42 -2.94 -3.43
CA VAL A 14 13.86 -3.18 -3.41
C VAL A 14 14.53 -1.82 -3.56
N ASP A 15 15.09 -1.30 -2.47
CA ASP A 15 15.60 0.08 -2.42
C ASP A 15 14.56 1.12 -2.87
N ASP A 16 14.87 1.82 -3.96
CA ASP A 16 14.06 2.82 -4.67
C ASP A 16 13.27 2.25 -5.86
N ARG A 17 13.31 0.92 -6.05
CA ARG A 17 12.67 0.18 -7.13
C ARG A 17 11.58 -0.77 -6.62
N TYR A 18 10.82 -1.32 -7.56
CA TYR A 18 9.62 -2.10 -7.32
C TYR A 18 9.56 -3.33 -8.21
N ILE A 19 9.01 -4.42 -7.67
CA ILE A 19 8.63 -5.62 -8.40
C ILE A 19 7.10 -5.71 -8.30
N PRO A 20 6.36 -5.40 -9.38
CA PRO A 20 4.91 -5.30 -9.35
C PRO A 20 4.23 -6.67 -9.48
N VAL A 21 4.30 -7.48 -8.42
CA VAL A 21 3.65 -8.80 -8.39
C VAL A 21 2.13 -8.64 -8.25
N VAL A 22 1.37 -9.30 -9.12
CA VAL A 22 -0.10 -9.28 -9.11
C VAL A 22 -0.68 -10.68 -9.16
N ASN A 23 -1.83 -10.85 -8.51
CA ASN A 23 -2.62 -12.07 -8.58
C ASN A 23 -3.61 -11.93 -9.71
N HIS A 24 -3.52 -12.82 -10.69
CA HIS A 24 -4.40 -12.78 -11.84
C HIS A 24 -4.69 -14.18 -12.38
N GLY A 25 -5.63 -14.25 -13.31
CA GLY A 25 -6.04 -15.49 -13.96
C GLY A 25 -7.11 -15.25 -15.00
N SER A 26 -7.38 -16.26 -15.82
CA SER A 26 -8.36 -16.13 -16.88
C SER A 26 -9.77 -16.46 -16.41
N SER A 27 -10.77 -15.73 -16.92
CA SER A 27 -12.18 -15.94 -16.59
C SER A 27 -12.70 -17.34 -16.99
N ASN A 28 -12.05 -18.01 -17.95
CA ASN A 28 -12.42 -19.33 -18.44
C ASN A 28 -11.50 -20.46 -17.95
N CYS A 29 -10.50 -20.17 -17.12
CA CYS A 29 -9.60 -21.16 -16.55
C CYS A 29 -9.98 -21.46 -15.10
N PHE A 30 -9.87 -22.74 -14.73
CA PHE A 30 -10.21 -23.25 -13.41
C PHE A 30 -9.12 -24.22 -12.95
N ASP A 31 -8.82 -24.15 -11.66
CA ASP A 31 -8.06 -25.16 -10.93
C ASP A 31 -9.02 -26.05 -10.16
N PHE A 32 -8.49 -27.07 -9.50
CA PHE A 32 -9.23 -27.91 -8.56
C PHE A 32 -8.72 -27.69 -7.14
N ASP A 33 -9.62 -27.50 -6.17
CA ASP A 33 -9.25 -27.51 -4.76
C ASP A 33 -8.88 -28.94 -4.30
N SER A 34 -8.36 -29.06 -3.07
CA SER A 34 -8.00 -30.37 -2.49
C SER A 34 -9.18 -31.35 -2.34
N ARG A 35 -10.42 -30.89 -2.57
CA ARG A 35 -11.64 -31.70 -2.56
C ARG A 35 -12.15 -31.97 -3.98
N GLY A 36 -11.39 -31.61 -5.01
CA GLY A 36 -11.75 -31.79 -6.41
C GLY A 36 -12.81 -30.82 -6.92
N ARG A 37 -13.09 -29.72 -6.22
CA ARG A 37 -14.05 -28.70 -6.69
C ARG A 37 -13.34 -27.71 -7.61
N GLU A 38 -14.00 -27.36 -8.71
CA GLU A 38 -13.55 -26.30 -9.60
C GLU A 38 -13.51 -24.96 -8.86
N ILE A 39 -12.36 -24.31 -8.92
CA ILE A 39 -12.12 -22.98 -8.39
C ILE A 39 -11.48 -22.13 -9.48
N PRO A 40 -11.70 -20.81 -9.53
CA PRO A 40 -11.06 -19.96 -10.54
C PRO A 40 -9.54 -20.10 -10.51
N GLU A 41 -8.90 -20.14 -11.67
CA GLU A 41 -7.44 -20.07 -11.77
C GLU A 41 -6.92 -18.77 -11.14
N LYS A 42 -5.88 -18.90 -10.33
CA LYS A 42 -5.16 -17.77 -9.74
C LYS A 42 -3.68 -18.10 -9.62
N HIS A 43 -2.84 -17.19 -10.07
CA HIS A 43 -1.41 -17.25 -9.84
C HIS A 43 -0.84 -15.84 -9.65
N TRP A 44 0.31 -15.77 -9.00
CA TRP A 44 1.07 -14.52 -8.83
C TRP A 44 2.17 -14.42 -9.88
N SER A 45 2.28 -13.29 -10.56
CA SER A 45 3.41 -13.00 -11.45
C SER A 45 3.70 -11.51 -11.51
N VAL A 46 4.89 -11.16 -12.00
CA VAL A 46 5.28 -9.76 -12.21
C VAL A 46 4.51 -9.15 -13.39
N LEU A 47 4.04 -7.91 -13.24
CA LEU A 47 3.53 -7.09 -14.34
C LEU A 47 4.67 -6.60 -15.23
N ASN A 48 5.18 -7.47 -16.11
CA ASN A 48 6.31 -7.18 -16.99
C ASN A 48 6.05 -7.49 -18.46
N TYR A 49 4.78 -7.48 -18.91
CA TYR A 49 4.42 -7.88 -20.28
C TYR A 49 5.21 -7.13 -21.37
N THR A 50 5.55 -5.86 -21.13
CA THR A 50 6.32 -5.01 -22.04
C THR A 50 7.84 -5.22 -21.96
N ARG A 51 8.32 -5.83 -20.88
CA ARG A 51 9.75 -6.01 -20.55
C ARG A 51 9.95 -7.34 -19.83
N ARG A 52 9.71 -8.45 -20.54
CA ARG A 52 9.69 -9.81 -19.95
C ARG A 52 11.03 -10.26 -19.37
N ASP A 53 12.11 -9.63 -19.82
CA ASP A 53 13.48 -9.78 -19.32
C ASP A 53 13.71 -9.08 -17.98
N SER A 54 12.86 -8.10 -17.63
CA SER A 54 12.98 -7.29 -16.42
C SER A 54 11.95 -7.72 -15.37
N GLN A 55 12.40 -7.83 -14.11
CA GLN A 55 11.52 -8.11 -12.97
C GLN A 55 11.36 -6.89 -12.04
N ILE A 56 12.33 -5.98 -12.09
CA ILE A 56 12.48 -4.84 -11.18
C ILE A 56 12.44 -3.53 -11.97
N PHE A 57 11.71 -2.54 -11.45
CA PHE A 57 11.40 -1.30 -12.14
C PHE A 57 11.52 -0.09 -11.23
N THR A 58 12.02 1.00 -11.78
CA THR A 58 11.99 2.35 -11.18
C THR A 58 10.56 2.92 -11.14
N ALA A 59 10.35 4.02 -10.41
CA ALA A 59 9.06 4.68 -10.36
C ALA A 59 8.61 5.21 -11.73
N GLU A 60 9.55 5.69 -12.54
CA GLU A 60 9.32 6.16 -13.91
C GLU A 60 8.92 5.01 -14.83
N GLU A 61 9.61 3.87 -14.75
CA GLU A 61 9.24 2.67 -15.51
C GLU A 61 7.87 2.12 -15.08
N MET A 62 7.52 2.23 -13.79
CA MET A 62 6.20 1.85 -13.30
C MET A 62 5.07 2.73 -13.87
N GLN A 63 5.32 4.03 -14.11
CA GLN A 63 4.37 4.90 -14.83
C GLN A 63 4.13 4.38 -16.24
N HIS A 64 5.21 4.07 -16.96
CA HIS A 64 5.10 3.53 -18.31
C HIS A 64 4.38 2.18 -18.34
N ILE A 65 4.67 1.27 -17.39
CA ILE A 65 3.95 0.00 -17.23
C ILE A 65 2.46 0.27 -17.04
N ALA A 66 2.08 1.17 -16.14
CA ALA A 66 0.68 1.50 -15.88
C ALA A 66 -0.05 2.02 -17.12
N GLU A 67 0.59 2.88 -17.91
CA GLU A 67 0.06 3.41 -19.17
C GLU A 67 -0.17 2.30 -20.22
N VAL A 68 0.81 1.41 -20.40
CA VAL A 68 0.69 0.34 -21.41
C VAL A 68 -0.40 -0.66 -21.03
N TYR A 69 -0.47 -1.06 -19.76
CA TYR A 69 -1.50 -1.97 -19.29
C TYR A 69 -2.90 -1.36 -19.34
N GLU A 70 -3.04 -0.05 -19.08
CA GLU A 70 -4.30 0.68 -19.27
C GLU A 70 -4.72 0.68 -20.74
N ALA A 71 -3.80 1.03 -21.65
CA ALA A 71 -4.09 1.02 -23.09
C ALA A 71 -4.46 -0.38 -23.60
N ALA A 72 -3.76 -1.43 -23.13
CA ALA A 72 -4.08 -2.82 -23.47
C ALA A 72 -5.46 -3.24 -22.94
N SER A 73 -5.82 -2.79 -21.72
CA SER A 73 -7.13 -3.03 -21.12
C SER A 73 -8.28 -2.48 -21.96
N MET A 74 -8.13 -1.28 -22.53
CA MET A 74 -9.15 -0.63 -23.35
C MET A 74 -9.31 -1.27 -24.73
N ASN A 75 -8.25 -1.89 -25.28
CA ASN A 75 -8.27 -2.53 -26.60
C ASN A 75 -8.77 -3.98 -26.57
N ASN A 76 -8.95 -4.58 -25.39
CA ASN A 76 -9.33 -5.99 -25.26
C ASN A 76 -10.86 -6.15 -25.37
N ARG A 77 -11.36 -6.89 -26.38
CA ARG A 77 -12.82 -7.19 -26.57
C ARG A 77 -13.46 -7.91 -25.37
N GLY A 78 -12.67 -8.65 -24.58
CA GLY A 78 -13.13 -9.28 -23.33
C GLY A 78 -12.99 -8.39 -22.09
N GLY A 79 -12.24 -7.29 -22.20
CA GLY A 79 -11.90 -6.35 -21.13
C GLY A 79 -11.00 -6.95 -20.05
N THR A 80 -10.23 -6.08 -19.40
CA THR A 80 -9.53 -6.41 -18.14
C THR A 80 -10.49 -6.21 -16.96
N ARG A 81 -10.49 -7.16 -16.02
CA ARG A 81 -11.46 -7.16 -14.92
C ARG A 81 -10.78 -7.18 -13.57
N LYS A 82 -11.42 -6.58 -12.56
CA LYS A 82 -10.99 -6.65 -11.16
C LYS A 82 -11.64 -7.80 -10.39
N SER A 83 -12.70 -8.37 -10.98
CA SER A 83 -13.37 -9.58 -10.51
C SER A 83 -14.13 -10.24 -11.66
N ARG A 84 -14.66 -11.44 -11.45
CA ARG A 84 -15.48 -12.15 -12.47
C ARG A 84 -16.71 -11.37 -12.95
N ASN A 85 -17.17 -10.40 -12.17
CA ASN A 85 -18.39 -9.65 -12.46
C ASN A 85 -18.15 -8.17 -12.72
N ARG A 86 -16.94 -7.63 -12.47
CA ARG A 86 -16.67 -6.19 -12.56
C ARG A 86 -15.41 -5.88 -13.38
N SER A 87 -15.59 -5.11 -14.44
CA SER A 87 -14.50 -4.60 -15.28
C SER A 87 -13.82 -3.37 -14.65
N PHE A 88 -12.58 -3.10 -15.04
CA PHE A 88 -11.97 -1.79 -14.78
C PHE A 88 -12.65 -0.72 -15.63
N GLU A 89 -12.85 0.45 -15.04
CA GLU A 89 -13.28 1.67 -15.74
C GLU A 89 -12.08 2.39 -16.35
N GLU A 90 -12.32 3.32 -17.27
CA GLU A 90 -11.25 4.07 -17.95
C GLU A 90 -10.34 4.80 -16.92
N GLY A 91 -9.03 4.56 -17.06
CA GLY A 91 -7.98 5.06 -16.17
C GLY A 91 -7.93 4.38 -14.79
N GLU A 92 -8.85 3.47 -14.48
CA GLU A 92 -8.88 2.81 -13.17
C GLU A 92 -7.75 1.79 -13.03
N PHE A 93 -7.39 1.08 -14.09
CA PHE A 93 -6.40 0.02 -14.01
C PHE A 93 -4.99 0.59 -13.83
N GLY A 94 -4.62 1.62 -14.58
CA GLY A 94 -3.38 2.36 -14.40
C GLY A 94 -3.27 2.95 -12.98
N ARG A 95 -4.33 3.60 -12.49
CA ARG A 95 -4.38 4.09 -11.08
C ARG A 95 -4.22 2.96 -10.07
N TRP A 96 -4.81 1.79 -10.35
CA TRP A 96 -4.71 0.62 -9.49
C TRP A 96 -3.27 0.06 -9.44
N ILE A 97 -2.56 0.01 -10.57
CA ILE A 97 -1.14 -0.38 -10.67
C ILE A 97 -0.28 0.60 -9.86
N LEU A 98 -0.40 1.89 -10.11
CA LEU A 98 0.40 2.92 -9.43
C LEU A 98 0.15 2.97 -7.92
N ALA A 99 -1.09 2.71 -7.50
CA ALA A 99 -1.42 2.59 -6.08
C ALA A 99 -0.62 1.46 -5.40
N GLY A 100 -0.21 0.42 -6.14
CA GLY A 100 0.63 -0.67 -5.65
C GLY A 100 1.96 -0.20 -5.07
N MET A 101 2.60 0.81 -5.69
CA MET A 101 3.89 1.35 -5.20
C MET A 101 3.78 1.92 -3.79
N ARG A 102 2.63 2.51 -3.44
CA ARG A 102 2.38 3.06 -2.09
C ARG A 102 2.30 1.99 -1.02
N PHE A 103 1.93 0.77 -1.39
CA PHE A 103 1.79 -0.38 -0.49
C PHE A 103 2.90 -1.42 -0.72
N ALA A 104 4.02 -1.03 -1.34
CA ALA A 104 5.12 -1.95 -1.59
C ALA A 104 5.88 -2.25 -0.29
N HIS A 105 6.15 -3.53 -0.07
CA HIS A 105 6.79 -4.07 1.13
C HIS A 105 8.07 -4.83 0.77
N THR A 106 9.04 -4.90 1.70
CA THR A 106 10.26 -5.70 1.44
C THR A 106 9.99 -7.20 1.61
N VAL A 107 10.95 -8.03 1.18
CA VAL A 107 10.83 -9.50 1.34
C VAL A 107 10.71 -9.87 2.82
N GLU A 108 11.45 -9.21 3.70
CA GLU A 108 11.44 -9.45 5.14
C GLU A 108 10.08 -9.08 5.76
N GLU A 109 9.49 -7.96 5.32
CA GLU A 109 8.16 -7.54 5.77
C GLU A 109 7.10 -8.56 5.33
N TYR A 110 7.15 -9.06 4.09
CA TYR A 110 6.26 -10.14 3.67
C TYR A 110 6.48 -11.43 4.48
N LYS A 111 7.73 -11.77 4.79
CA LYS A 111 8.11 -12.94 5.60
C LYS A 111 7.57 -12.85 7.03
N GLU A 112 7.66 -11.68 7.68
CA GLU A 112 7.12 -11.46 9.02
C GLU A 112 5.61 -11.76 9.10
N TYR A 113 4.90 -11.57 7.99
CA TYR A 113 3.47 -11.85 7.86
C TYR A 113 3.17 -13.24 7.28
N GLY A 114 4.14 -14.16 7.31
CA GLY A 114 3.98 -15.56 6.94
C GLY A 114 3.97 -15.84 5.44
N ASN A 115 4.34 -14.87 4.60
CA ASN A 115 4.47 -15.08 3.17
C ASN A 115 5.90 -15.56 2.83
N THR A 116 6.04 -16.30 1.74
CA THR A 116 7.35 -16.66 1.19
C THR A 116 7.43 -16.15 -0.24
N VAL A 117 8.39 -15.27 -0.50
CA VAL A 117 8.69 -14.80 -1.87
C VAL A 117 9.51 -15.87 -2.57
N VAL A 118 9.21 -16.10 -3.84
CA VAL A 118 9.91 -17.08 -4.67
C VAL A 118 10.31 -16.48 -6.01
N VAL A 119 11.44 -16.93 -6.54
CA VAL A 119 11.80 -16.76 -7.95
C VAL A 119 11.50 -18.07 -8.67
N ILE A 120 10.64 -18.02 -9.67
CA ILE A 120 10.29 -19.16 -10.51
C ILE A 120 11.19 -19.14 -11.74
N ASP A 121 11.94 -20.22 -11.95
CA ASP A 121 12.74 -20.45 -13.15
C ASP A 121 12.00 -21.40 -14.11
N TYR A 122 11.72 -20.92 -15.31
CA TYR A 122 11.04 -21.66 -16.39
C TYR A 122 12.00 -22.14 -17.49
N SER A 123 13.32 -22.02 -17.31
CA SER A 123 14.29 -22.36 -18.35
C SER A 123 14.41 -23.85 -18.65
N ASP A 124 14.07 -24.72 -17.71
CA ASP A 124 14.16 -26.18 -17.86
C ASP A 124 12.79 -26.82 -18.17
N SER A 125 12.80 -28.10 -18.55
CA SER A 125 11.59 -28.90 -18.78
C SER A 125 10.69 -29.03 -17.54
N TYR A 126 11.26 -28.85 -16.35
CA TYR A 126 10.56 -28.72 -15.09
C TYR A 126 10.90 -27.38 -14.45
N TRP A 127 9.89 -26.55 -14.24
CA TRP A 127 10.07 -25.27 -13.58
C TRP A 127 10.48 -25.47 -12.12
N GLN A 128 11.30 -24.55 -11.61
CA GLN A 128 11.80 -24.59 -10.23
C GLN A 128 11.37 -23.34 -9.45
N LYS A 129 11.04 -23.50 -8.17
CA LYS A 129 10.75 -22.40 -7.22
C LYS A 129 11.95 -22.24 -6.28
N HIS A 130 12.60 -21.08 -6.32
CA HIS A 130 13.67 -20.71 -5.40
C HIS A 130 13.11 -19.77 -4.33
N SER A 131 13.01 -20.23 -3.09
CA SER A 131 12.55 -19.40 -1.97
C SER A 131 13.63 -18.41 -1.57
N VAL A 132 13.21 -17.17 -1.28
CA VAL A 132 14.09 -16.09 -0.80
C VAL A 132 13.46 -15.45 0.43
N TYR A 133 14.29 -15.06 1.40
CA TYR A 133 13.86 -14.59 2.70
C TYR A 133 14.31 -13.17 3.03
N THR A 134 15.25 -12.64 2.26
CA THR A 134 15.64 -11.23 2.31
C THR A 134 15.64 -10.60 0.93
N THR A 135 15.65 -9.27 0.91
CA THR A 135 15.73 -8.46 -0.29
C THR A 135 17.10 -8.63 -0.95
N GLU A 136 18.17 -8.82 -0.17
CA GLU A 136 19.49 -9.16 -0.70
C GLU A 136 19.49 -10.54 -1.37
N GLU A 137 18.95 -11.56 -0.72
CA GLU A 137 18.83 -12.91 -1.30
C GLU A 137 18.03 -12.91 -2.61
N LEU A 138 16.94 -12.13 -2.66
CA LEU A 138 16.17 -11.93 -3.89
C LEU A 138 17.04 -11.34 -5.00
N MET A 139 17.81 -10.31 -4.71
CA MET A 139 18.67 -9.65 -5.71
C MET A 139 19.81 -10.55 -6.18
N GLU A 140 20.44 -11.30 -5.28
CA GLU A 140 21.45 -12.30 -5.62
C GLU A 140 20.85 -13.38 -6.53
N LYS A 141 19.65 -13.88 -6.20
CA LYS A 141 18.99 -14.91 -7.01
C LYS A 141 18.58 -14.40 -8.39
N LEU A 142 18.07 -13.16 -8.49
CA LEU A 142 17.76 -12.54 -9.79
C LEU A 142 19.00 -12.38 -10.66
N LYS A 143 20.14 -12.04 -10.07
CA LYS A 143 21.42 -11.93 -10.77
C LYS A 143 21.97 -13.28 -11.22
N GLU A 144 21.87 -14.31 -10.37
CA GLU A 144 22.28 -15.68 -10.71
C GLU A 144 21.51 -16.23 -11.91
N LEU A 145 20.22 -15.91 -12.00
CA LEU A 145 19.32 -16.37 -13.06
C LEU A 145 19.16 -15.36 -14.20
N GLU A 146 20.08 -14.39 -14.31
CA GLU A 146 20.04 -13.38 -15.38
C GLU A 146 20.08 -14.06 -16.77
N GLY A 147 19.23 -13.59 -17.69
CA GLY A 147 19.07 -14.17 -19.03
C GLY A 147 18.20 -15.42 -19.10
N ARG A 148 17.74 -15.96 -17.97
CA ARG A 148 16.76 -17.06 -17.94
C ARG A 148 15.32 -16.54 -17.98
N SER A 149 14.39 -17.43 -18.33
CA SER A 149 12.97 -17.12 -18.27
C SER A 149 12.50 -17.23 -16.83
N ILE A 150 12.49 -16.13 -16.09
CA ILE A 150 12.14 -16.08 -14.67
C ILE A 150 10.93 -15.19 -14.38
N SER A 151 10.30 -15.44 -13.22
CA SER A 151 9.28 -14.55 -12.65
C SER A 151 9.39 -14.52 -11.12
N VAL A 152 9.16 -13.36 -10.52
CA VAL A 152 9.01 -13.25 -9.05
C VAL A 152 7.55 -13.47 -8.66
N SER A 153 7.34 -14.26 -7.63
CA SER A 153 6.01 -14.70 -7.18
C SER A 153 5.99 -14.95 -5.67
N PHE A 154 4.88 -15.51 -5.17
CA PHE A 154 4.74 -16.00 -3.81
C PHE A 154 4.57 -17.52 -3.81
N TRP A 155 4.95 -18.17 -2.71
CA TRP A 155 4.82 -19.63 -2.58
C TRP A 155 3.36 -20.09 -2.66
N ASP A 156 2.45 -19.38 -1.99
CA ASP A 156 1.01 -19.56 -2.12
C ASP A 156 0.51 -18.83 -3.37
N ASP A 157 0.06 -19.60 -4.36
CA ASP A 157 -0.36 -19.07 -5.66
C ASP A 157 -1.68 -18.26 -5.60
N ARG A 158 -2.41 -18.30 -4.47
CA ARG A 158 -3.77 -17.76 -4.35
C ARG A 158 -3.91 -16.63 -3.34
N HIS A 159 -3.17 -16.67 -2.23
CA HIS A 159 -3.33 -15.71 -1.13
C HIS A 159 -2.00 -15.16 -0.65
N VAL A 160 -1.99 -13.85 -0.40
CA VAL A 160 -0.89 -13.14 0.26
C VAL A 160 -1.47 -12.40 1.46
N THR A 161 -0.83 -12.55 2.61
CA THR A 161 -1.15 -11.78 3.80
C THR A 161 -0.42 -10.45 3.73
N HIS A 162 -1.15 -9.38 3.45
CA HIS A 162 -0.55 -8.05 3.30
C HIS A 162 -0.02 -7.51 4.62
N PRO A 163 1.27 -7.13 4.70
CA PRO A 163 1.77 -6.34 5.81
C PRO A 163 0.96 -5.04 5.93
N PRO A 164 0.76 -4.49 7.15
CA PRO A 164 0.03 -3.26 7.32
C PRO A 164 0.82 -2.11 6.69
N MET A 165 0.09 -1.19 6.06
CA MET A 165 0.70 0.01 5.49
C MET A 165 1.55 0.70 6.57
N ARG A 166 2.82 1.01 6.24
CA ARG A 166 3.70 1.81 7.11
C ARG A 166 2.94 3.07 7.50
N ARG A 167 2.49 3.14 8.75
CA ARG A 167 1.91 4.36 9.30
C ARG A 167 3.02 5.40 9.28
N LYS A 168 2.77 6.56 8.67
CA LYS A 168 3.70 7.70 8.76
C LYS A 168 3.89 8.05 10.23
N GLY A 169 5.00 7.62 10.80
CA GLY A 169 5.40 7.84 12.19
C GLY A 169 4.71 6.92 13.21
N GLN A 170 5.46 6.50 14.22
CA GLN A 170 4.85 6.11 15.49
C GLN A 170 4.04 7.30 16.04
N PRO A 171 2.91 7.06 16.72
CA PRO A 171 2.20 8.10 17.44
C PRO A 171 3.20 8.89 18.27
N THR A 172 3.25 10.21 18.08
CA THR A 172 4.15 11.05 18.87
C THR A 172 3.68 11.01 20.31
N ASP A 173 4.55 10.59 21.22
CA ASP A 173 4.32 10.76 22.63
C ASP A 173 4.53 12.24 23.01
N PHE A 174 3.42 12.94 23.22
CA PHE A 174 3.44 14.35 23.59
C PHE A 174 3.87 14.59 25.03
N SER A 175 3.95 13.56 25.88
CA SER A 175 4.45 13.71 27.26
C SER A 175 5.96 13.95 27.32
N LEU A 176 6.70 13.48 26.31
CA LEU A 176 8.16 13.61 26.21
C LEU A 176 8.64 14.94 25.63
N LEU A 177 7.72 15.75 25.08
CA LEU A 177 8.08 17.06 24.53
C LEU A 177 8.13 18.10 25.66
N PRO A 178 9.00 19.11 25.60
CA PRO A 178 8.97 20.21 26.58
C PRO A 178 7.66 21.00 26.49
N GLU A 179 7.05 21.02 25.30
CA GLU A 179 5.79 21.71 25.05
C GLU A 179 5.05 21.11 23.85
N PHE A 180 3.76 21.42 23.79
CA PHE A 180 2.90 21.09 22.66
C PHE A 180 1.82 22.16 22.50
N TYR A 181 1.09 22.08 21.40
CA TYR A 181 0.06 23.04 21.04
C TYR A 181 -1.29 22.34 20.94
N VAL A 182 -2.35 23.03 21.37
CA VAL A 182 -3.74 22.58 21.29
C VAL A 182 -4.62 23.67 20.71
N LEU A 183 -5.77 23.29 20.15
CA LEU A 183 -6.77 24.24 19.67
C LEU A 183 -7.83 24.43 20.76
N ARG A 184 -8.07 25.68 21.17
CA ARG A 184 -9.07 26.07 22.16
C ARG A 184 -10.17 26.88 21.48
N ALA A 185 -11.42 26.58 21.78
CA ALA A 185 -12.56 27.39 21.41
C ALA A 185 -13.39 27.72 22.67
N GLU A 186 -14.44 28.53 22.51
CA GLU A 186 -15.40 28.82 23.59
C GLU A 186 -15.99 27.54 24.21
N GLN A 187 -16.15 26.50 23.39
CA GLN A 187 -16.74 25.23 23.82
C GLN A 187 -15.74 24.28 24.51
N GLY A 188 -14.44 24.62 24.59
CA GLY A 188 -13.39 23.81 25.20
C GLY A 188 -12.23 23.47 24.25
N TYR A 189 -11.45 22.44 24.59
CA TYR A 189 -10.33 21.98 23.76
C TYR A 189 -10.80 21.08 22.61
N PHE A 190 -10.18 21.22 21.45
CA PHE A 190 -10.50 20.40 20.29
C PHE A 190 -10.02 18.95 20.47
N ALA A 191 -10.94 17.99 20.33
CA ALA A 191 -10.63 16.56 20.37
C ALA A 191 -10.53 15.96 18.97
N LYS A 192 -11.59 16.06 18.18
CA LYS A 192 -11.63 15.53 16.81
C LYS A 192 -12.74 16.16 15.99
N ARG A 193 -12.67 15.97 14.68
CA ARG A 193 -13.78 16.24 13.76
C ARG A 193 -14.20 14.99 13.01
N SER A 194 -15.47 14.93 12.64
CA SER A 194 -15.98 14.09 11.56
C SER A 194 -16.27 14.94 10.32
N SER A 195 -16.95 14.38 9.33
CA SER A 195 -17.52 15.12 8.20
C SER A 195 -18.70 16.00 8.58
N GLN A 196 -19.29 15.84 9.77
CA GLN A 196 -20.53 16.52 10.16
C GLN A 196 -20.44 17.28 11.49
N ARG A 197 -19.54 16.88 12.39
CA ARG A 197 -19.49 17.43 13.76
C ARG A 197 -18.06 17.68 14.23
N ILE A 198 -17.95 18.63 15.15
CA ILE A 198 -16.73 18.95 15.91
C ILE A 198 -16.95 18.47 17.34
N TRP A 199 -15.97 17.78 17.89
CA TRP A 199 -15.98 17.31 19.27
C TRP A 199 -15.03 18.16 20.09
N PHE A 200 -15.56 18.70 21.19
CA PHE A 200 -14.82 19.45 22.17
C PHE A 200 -14.75 18.66 23.47
N SER A 201 -13.61 18.77 24.13
CA SER A 201 -13.42 18.34 25.50
C SER A 201 -13.64 19.55 26.41
N LYS A 202 -14.71 19.49 27.22
CA LYS A 202 -15.11 20.57 28.12
C LYS A 202 -14.38 20.43 29.45
N ASN A 203 -13.70 21.49 29.89
CA ASN A 203 -13.04 21.58 31.19
C ASN A 203 -12.06 20.44 31.53
N GLU A 204 -11.52 19.74 30.52
CA GLU A 204 -10.46 18.75 30.75
C GLU A 204 -9.08 19.39 30.77
N ASP A 205 -8.18 18.75 31.52
CA ASP A 205 -6.74 19.00 31.51
C ASP A 205 -6.20 18.95 30.06
N PRO A 206 -5.47 19.98 29.58
CA PRO A 206 -4.82 19.97 28.26
C PRO A 206 -3.89 18.76 28.02
N HIS A 207 -3.42 18.08 29.08
CA HIS A 207 -2.63 16.84 28.97
C HIS A 207 -3.49 15.60 28.63
N SER A 208 -4.82 15.67 28.75
CA SER A 208 -5.76 14.57 28.45
C SER A 208 -5.52 13.94 27.07
N GLN A 209 -5.60 12.62 26.98
CA GLN A 209 -5.42 11.88 25.73
C GLN A 209 -6.55 12.13 24.71
N SER A 210 -7.70 12.61 25.16
CA SER A 210 -8.86 12.91 24.30
C SER A 210 -8.61 14.14 23.41
N ILE A 211 -7.69 15.03 23.82
CA ILE A 211 -7.41 16.31 23.17
C ILE A 211 -6.41 16.11 22.04
N ARG A 212 -6.68 16.74 20.90
CA ARG A 212 -5.76 16.73 19.77
C ARG A 212 -4.61 17.70 19.99
N LYS A 213 -3.40 17.13 19.97
CA LYS A 213 -2.14 17.84 20.19
C LYS A 213 -1.36 18.01 18.90
N PHE A 214 -0.58 19.07 18.83
CA PHE A 214 0.28 19.44 17.70
C PHE A 214 1.71 19.69 18.20
N LYS A 215 2.70 19.25 17.44
CA LYS A 215 4.12 19.41 17.83
C LYS A 215 4.57 20.86 17.81
N THR A 216 4.04 21.64 16.86
CA THR A 216 4.43 23.03 16.63
C THR A 216 3.21 23.88 16.33
N GLU A 217 3.31 25.18 16.60
CA GLU A 217 2.28 26.16 16.24
C GLU A 217 1.98 26.14 14.74
N LYS A 218 3.02 26.07 13.89
CA LYS A 218 2.87 25.98 12.43
C LYS A 218 2.03 24.78 12.01
N THR A 219 2.17 23.63 12.67
CA THR A 219 1.35 22.45 12.38
C THR A 219 -0.11 22.60 12.82
N ALA A 220 -0.36 23.31 13.92
CA ALA A 220 -1.73 23.64 14.35
C ALA A 220 -2.38 24.64 13.39
N GLN A 221 -1.65 25.68 12.99
CA GLN A 221 -2.12 26.69 12.03
C GLN A 221 -2.45 26.08 10.67
N LYS A 222 -1.55 25.28 10.12
CA LYS A 222 -1.79 24.54 8.86
C LYS A 222 -3.01 23.63 8.97
N TYR A 223 -3.26 23.05 10.15
CA TYR A 223 -4.46 22.25 10.36
C TYR A 223 -5.74 23.09 10.33
N LEU A 224 -5.76 24.29 10.90
CA LEU A 224 -6.90 25.21 10.79
C LEU A 224 -7.15 25.63 9.34
N GLU A 225 -6.10 25.99 8.61
CA GLU A 225 -6.18 26.40 7.19
C GLU A 225 -6.77 25.31 6.30
N ASN A 226 -6.26 24.07 6.42
CA ASN A 226 -6.74 22.93 5.67
C ASN A 226 -8.22 22.57 5.96
N ASN A 227 -8.77 23.06 7.07
CA ASN A 227 -10.12 22.77 7.52
C ASN A 227 -10.98 24.04 7.66
N ARG A 228 -10.57 25.14 7.02
CA ARG A 228 -11.15 26.48 7.21
C ARG A 228 -12.65 26.53 6.95
N GLU A 229 -13.13 25.91 5.87
CA GLU A 229 -14.56 25.87 5.55
C GLU A 229 -15.37 25.17 6.66
N PHE A 230 -14.82 24.08 7.20
CA PHE A 230 -15.47 23.28 8.23
C PHE A 230 -15.47 23.97 9.60
N PHE A 231 -14.42 24.72 9.91
CA PHE A 231 -14.28 25.47 11.16
C PHE A 231 -14.85 26.89 11.08
N SER A 232 -15.46 27.29 9.97
CA SER A 232 -16.06 28.63 9.80
C SER A 232 -17.05 29.03 10.90
N LYS A 233 -17.67 28.05 11.57
CA LYS A 233 -18.64 28.26 12.66
C LYS A 233 -18.02 28.26 14.07
N CYS A 234 -16.71 28.04 14.19
CA CYS A 234 -16.00 27.96 15.47
C CYS A 234 -14.70 28.78 15.42
N ALA A 235 -14.57 29.76 16.31
CA ALA A 235 -13.32 30.46 16.51
C ALA A 235 -12.36 29.59 17.33
N PHE A 236 -11.19 29.26 16.76
CA PHE A 236 -10.14 28.53 17.44
C PHE A 236 -8.94 29.44 17.71
N GLU A 237 -8.44 29.38 18.92
CA GLU A 237 -7.17 29.94 19.35
C GLU A 237 -6.16 28.81 19.53
N ILE A 238 -4.91 29.03 19.13
CA ILE A 238 -3.83 28.08 19.36
C ILE A 238 -3.24 28.37 20.74
N ALA A 239 -3.39 27.43 21.67
CA ALA A 239 -2.80 27.52 23.00
C ALA A 239 -1.52 26.68 23.07
N ARG A 240 -0.45 27.29 23.57
CA ARG A 240 0.82 26.62 23.89
C ARG A 240 0.75 26.06 25.31
N ILE A 241 1.04 24.78 25.46
CA ILE A 241 1.03 24.05 26.73
C ILE A 241 2.45 23.58 27.01
N GLN A 242 3.00 23.99 28.14
CA GLN A 242 4.27 23.48 28.63
C GLN A 242 4.01 22.17 29.37
N ASN A 243 4.77 21.13 29.06
CA ASN A 243 4.86 20.00 29.98
C ASN A 243 5.72 20.45 31.15
N GLY A 244 5.25 20.26 32.38
CA GLY A 244 6.00 20.54 33.60
C GLY A 244 7.22 19.63 33.71
N GLY A 245 8.27 19.89 32.93
CA GLY A 245 9.61 19.38 33.13
C GLY A 245 10.36 20.39 33.97
N VAL A 246 10.78 19.97 35.16
CA VAL A 246 11.75 20.67 36.02
C VAL A 246 12.85 21.30 35.16
N PRO A 247 13.10 22.62 35.23
CA PRO A 247 14.29 23.18 34.59
C PRO A 247 15.52 22.58 35.27
N ALA A 248 16.48 22.14 34.46
CA ALA A 248 17.79 21.67 34.92
C ALA A 248 18.50 22.70 35.81
#